data_AF-A0A371L7C8-F1
#
_entry.id   AF-A0A371L7C8-F1
#
_cell.length_a   1.000
_cell.length_b   1.000
_cell.length_c   1.000
_cell.angle_alpha   90.00
_cell.angle_beta   90.00
_cell.angle_gamma   90.00
#
_symmetry.space_group_name_H-M   'P 1'
#
loop_
_entity.id
_entity.type
_entity.pdbx_description
1 polymer ?
#
loop_
_entity_poly.entity_id
_entity_poly.type
_entity_poly.pdbx_seq_one_letter_code
_entity_poly.pdbx_strand_id
1 'polypeptide(L)'
;MSPDDSRPSTGSTRRQFLATGTAAAAASLSALTAGCLSDLPPLGGAQRYGRLDVPPTPAPAYRRWLPAPSSVERPPDRYYFSSSRKPRIRPDAPRLFVARQAYDKAALDYFGIGFDRYDRLVDSVFGSVIEASFERSSVGRTLTKSGYERAGTYRGYDMFARDDGPRRVAVGDDVIVFTSANLHDEPNLEALVDTGAGERPRYHEVNSDFEQLTAAAGEPSHAGINTSLHDPTDHPAMLADGFRFDRDNAYQIVHYQYTTDRVPTKEALESALRDDHYRFADAADTFDVYVDSRLATVEARVPLRPDGEIDPRYRLPQVTWGLAYDEAANRVTVRHEAGETVPADRLFYDLSLPEAPGRVEKKPLWPGAETVAPGAEATIDLGDSPGVDRASVVYSIGGTHFAVLFGRELGGETDV
;
A
#
# COMPACT_ATOMS: atom_id res chain seq x y z
N MET A 1 -48.88 9.49 -6.94
CA MET A 1 -48.09 10.68 -7.34
C MET A 1 -46.93 10.79 -6.38
N SER A 2 -45.76 10.37 -6.84
CA SER A 2 -44.48 10.46 -6.13
C SER A 2 -43.98 11.90 -6.08
N PRO A 3 -43.24 12.28 -5.02
CA PRO A 3 -42.15 13.22 -5.11
C PRO A 3 -40.84 12.48 -5.40
N ASP A 4 -40.01 13.06 -6.27
CA ASP A 4 -38.73 12.59 -6.81
C ASP A 4 -37.66 12.26 -5.75
N ASP A 5 -37.10 11.05 -5.84
CA ASP A 5 -35.86 10.60 -5.16
C ASP A 5 -34.58 10.89 -6.00
N SER A 6 -34.68 11.77 -6.98
CA SER A 6 -33.57 12.13 -7.88
C SER A 6 -32.99 13.51 -7.53
N ARG A 7 -32.25 13.61 -6.41
CA ARG A 7 -31.35 14.76 -6.18
C ARG A 7 -29.90 14.34 -5.89
N PRO A 8 -28.94 14.79 -6.72
CA PRO A 8 -27.52 14.52 -6.51
C PRO A 8 -27.02 15.31 -5.30
N SER A 9 -26.42 14.64 -4.32
CA SER A 9 -25.78 15.31 -3.19
C SER A 9 -24.52 16.04 -3.67
N THR A 10 -24.66 17.34 -3.92
CA THR A 10 -23.56 18.30 -4.04
C THR A 10 -22.92 18.49 -2.67
N GLY A 11 -21.78 17.84 -2.39
CA GLY A 11 -21.22 17.97 -1.04
C GLY A 11 -19.90 17.26 -0.70
N SER A 12 -18.95 17.12 -1.63
CA SER A 12 -17.51 17.00 -1.31
C SER A 12 -16.74 16.97 -2.64
N THR A 13 -15.91 17.97 -2.91
CA THR A 13 -15.16 18.12 -4.17
C THR A 13 -13.70 17.68 -4.00
N ARG A 14 -13.09 17.05 -5.03
CA ARG A 14 -11.68 16.59 -5.07
C ARG A 14 -10.65 17.67 -4.70
N ARG A 15 -11.01 18.95 -4.53
CA ARG A 15 -10.04 19.97 -4.10
C ARG A 15 -9.48 19.72 -2.69
N GLN A 16 -10.10 18.86 -1.89
CA GLN A 16 -9.49 18.31 -0.66
C GLN A 16 -8.65 17.04 -0.87
N PHE A 17 -8.73 16.39 -2.05
CA PHE A 17 -8.04 15.12 -2.34
C PHE A 17 -7.01 15.19 -3.49
N LEU A 18 -7.02 16.24 -4.32
CA LEU A 18 -6.09 16.44 -5.44
C LEU A 18 -5.34 17.79 -5.42
N ALA A 19 -5.64 18.71 -4.49
CA ALA A 19 -4.68 19.79 -4.17
C ALA A 19 -3.38 19.24 -3.51
N THR A 20 -3.36 17.94 -3.21
CA THR A 20 -2.21 17.16 -2.76
C THR A 20 -1.31 16.66 -3.92
N GLY A 21 -1.61 17.02 -5.18
CA GLY A 21 -0.88 16.57 -6.36
C GLY A 21 0.28 17.46 -6.82
N THR A 22 0.29 18.76 -6.50
CA THR A 22 1.42 19.67 -6.81
C THR A 22 1.41 20.88 -5.88
N ALA A 23 1.88 20.72 -4.64
CA ALA A 23 2.40 21.79 -3.80
C ALA A 23 3.15 21.17 -2.60
N ALA A 24 4.33 21.70 -2.32
CA ALA A 24 5.22 21.27 -1.27
C ALA A 24 4.63 21.42 0.15
N ALA A 25 5.18 20.58 1.06
CA ALA A 25 5.05 20.59 2.52
C ALA A 25 3.79 19.95 3.13
N ALA A 26 4.03 19.00 4.06
CA ALA A 26 3.08 18.28 4.93
C ALA A 26 2.32 17.05 4.38
N ALA A 27 2.95 16.20 3.57
CA ALA A 27 2.41 14.89 3.17
C ALA A 27 3.49 13.80 3.31
N SER A 28 3.56 13.18 4.48
CA SER A 28 4.77 12.46 4.91
C SER A 28 4.49 11.08 5.56
N LEU A 29 3.23 10.69 5.74
CA LEU A 29 2.82 9.26 5.86
C LEU A 29 1.62 8.92 4.94
N SER A 30 1.13 9.90 4.19
CA SER A 30 -0.12 9.81 3.42
C SER A 30 0.04 9.12 2.06
N ALA A 31 1.27 8.88 1.59
CA ALA A 31 1.51 8.13 0.35
C ALA A 31 1.37 6.62 0.53
N LEU A 32 1.33 6.11 1.78
CA LEU A 32 1.10 4.69 2.08
C LEU A 32 -0.37 4.35 2.41
N THR A 33 -1.27 5.34 2.35
CA THR A 33 -2.71 5.12 2.52
C THR A 33 -3.48 6.21 1.79
N ALA A 34 -4.03 5.93 0.62
CA ALA A 34 -5.07 6.79 0.08
C ALA A 34 -6.26 6.82 1.08
N GLY A 35 -6.40 7.93 1.80
CA GLY A 35 -7.69 8.41 2.32
C GLY A 35 -8.21 7.93 3.68
N CYS A 36 -7.56 7.06 4.45
CA CYS A 36 -8.14 6.53 5.70
C CYS A 36 -7.42 6.88 7.01
N LEU A 37 -6.26 7.53 6.98
CA LEU A 37 -5.60 7.96 8.24
C LEU A 37 -6.20 9.25 8.81
N SER A 38 -7.02 9.98 8.04
CA SER A 38 -7.63 11.26 8.45
C SER A 38 -8.61 11.16 9.62
N ASP A 39 -9.06 9.94 9.94
CA ASP A 39 -10.04 9.63 10.98
C ASP A 39 -9.43 9.06 12.27
N LEU A 40 -8.10 9.08 12.42
CA LEU A 40 -7.49 8.74 13.71
C LEU A 40 -7.70 9.93 14.66
N PRO A 41 -8.47 9.78 15.76
CA PRO A 41 -8.64 10.85 16.73
C PRO A 41 -7.28 11.30 17.27
N PRO A 42 -7.13 12.58 17.67
CA PRO A 42 -5.94 12.99 18.42
C PRO A 42 -5.75 12.05 19.61
N LEU A 43 -4.50 11.65 19.85
CA LEU A 43 -4.13 10.83 20.99
C LEU A 43 -4.71 11.47 22.25
N GLY A 44 -5.48 10.70 23.04
CA GLY A 44 -6.11 11.22 24.25
C GLY A 44 -5.04 11.78 25.20
N GLY A 45 -5.37 12.87 25.91
CA GLY A 45 -4.45 13.68 26.73
C GLY A 45 -3.85 13.00 27.99
N ALA A 46 -3.66 11.69 27.97
CA ALA A 46 -3.06 10.91 29.05
C ALA A 46 -1.86 10.08 28.56
N GLN A 47 -1.07 10.60 27.62
CA GLN A 47 0.21 10.00 27.23
C GLN A 47 1.15 9.92 28.46
N ARG A 48 1.67 8.73 28.77
CA ARG A 48 2.63 8.53 29.85
C ARG A 48 4.01 8.27 29.26
N TYR A 49 5.01 9.07 29.63
CA TYR A 49 6.38 8.83 29.21
C TYR A 49 7.11 7.94 30.22
N GLY A 50 7.82 6.93 29.73
CA GLY A 50 8.56 5.99 30.57
C GLY A 50 9.18 4.87 29.74
N ARG A 51 10.17 4.19 30.33
CA ARG A 51 10.92 3.14 29.65
C ARG A 51 10.03 1.98 29.23
N LEU A 52 10.18 1.52 27.99
CA LEU A 52 9.51 0.34 27.45
C LEU A 52 10.49 -0.80 27.20
N ASP A 53 10.03 -2.03 27.46
CA ASP A 53 10.79 -3.26 27.14
C ASP A 53 10.25 -3.83 25.82
N VAL A 54 10.63 -3.19 24.71
CA VAL A 54 10.16 -3.59 23.38
C VAL A 54 10.82 -4.91 22.94
N PRO A 55 10.05 -5.87 22.39
CA PRO A 55 10.61 -7.12 21.90
C PRO A 55 11.71 -6.90 20.84
N PRO A 56 12.78 -7.71 20.86
CA PRO A 56 13.80 -7.64 19.82
C PRO A 56 13.23 -8.08 18.47
N THR A 57 13.93 -7.72 17.40
CA THR A 57 13.57 -8.07 16.04
C THR A 57 14.78 -8.63 15.29
N PRO A 58 14.59 -9.56 14.32
CA PRO A 58 15.68 -10.04 13.48
C PRO A 58 16.29 -8.93 12.62
N ALA A 59 17.43 -9.26 12.02
CA ALA A 59 18.06 -8.41 11.01
C ALA A 59 17.12 -8.17 9.81
N PRO A 60 17.17 -7.00 9.17
CA PRO A 60 16.25 -6.57 8.12
C PRO A 60 16.50 -7.28 6.78
N ALA A 61 16.01 -8.52 6.61
CA ALA A 61 16.28 -9.28 5.39
C ALA A 61 15.58 -8.71 4.14
N TYR A 62 14.58 -7.82 4.30
CA TYR A 62 13.93 -7.12 3.18
C TYR A 62 14.91 -6.26 2.37
N ARG A 63 16.03 -5.82 2.97
CA ARG A 63 17.07 -5.02 2.29
C ARG A 63 17.65 -5.69 1.06
N ARG A 64 17.57 -7.02 1.00
CA ARG A 64 17.98 -7.83 -0.14
C ARG A 64 17.33 -7.35 -1.45
N TRP A 65 16.10 -6.84 -1.37
CA TRP A 65 15.25 -6.51 -2.50
C TRP A 65 15.15 -5.01 -2.78
N LEU A 66 16.02 -4.18 -2.19
CA LEU A 66 15.95 -2.72 -2.30
C LEU A 66 17.12 -2.19 -3.14
N PRO A 67 16.90 -1.92 -4.46
CA PRO A 67 17.94 -1.39 -5.32
C PRO A 67 18.43 -0.04 -4.81
N ALA A 68 19.73 0.23 -4.90
CA ALA A 68 20.21 1.58 -4.67
C ALA A 68 19.59 2.54 -5.71
N PRO A 69 19.11 3.74 -5.34
CA PRO A 69 18.58 4.71 -6.30
C PRO A 69 19.57 5.05 -7.42
N SER A 70 20.87 5.08 -7.11
CA SER A 70 21.95 5.32 -8.07
C SER A 70 22.22 4.16 -9.04
N SER A 71 21.62 2.99 -8.81
CA SER A 71 21.81 1.79 -9.64
C SER A 71 20.73 1.61 -10.72
N VAL A 72 19.72 2.48 -10.74
CA VAL A 72 18.64 2.47 -11.74
C VAL A 72 18.77 3.68 -12.67
N GLU A 73 18.32 3.52 -13.91
CA GLU A 73 18.45 4.57 -14.94
C GLU A 73 17.59 5.80 -14.63
N ARG A 74 16.43 5.58 -14.02
CA ARG A 74 15.50 6.61 -13.54
C ARG A 74 15.38 6.48 -12.02
N PRO A 75 16.22 7.20 -11.25
CA PRO A 75 16.09 7.22 -9.81
C PRO A 75 14.74 7.85 -9.42
N PRO A 76 14.02 7.29 -8.44
CA PRO A 76 12.76 7.86 -7.99
C PRO A 76 13.00 9.16 -7.23
N ASP A 77 12.12 10.14 -7.41
CA ASP A 77 12.16 11.41 -6.66
C ASP A 77 12.02 11.22 -5.14
N ARG A 78 11.28 10.17 -4.75
CA ARG A 78 11.08 9.77 -3.35
C ARG A 78 11.28 8.27 -3.23
N TYR A 79 12.07 7.84 -2.25
CA TYR A 79 12.26 6.42 -1.98
C TYR A 79 11.44 6.01 -0.75
N TYR A 80 10.47 5.14 -0.96
CA TYR A 80 9.67 4.55 0.10
C TYR A 80 9.37 3.08 -0.20
N PHE A 81 9.14 2.32 0.87
CA PHE A 81 8.72 0.93 0.77
C PHE A 81 8.04 0.48 2.06
N SER A 82 7.23 -0.57 1.98
CA SER A 82 6.77 -1.34 3.12
C SER A 82 7.38 -2.74 3.10
N SER A 83 7.45 -3.38 4.26
CA SER A 83 7.81 -4.78 4.40
C SER A 83 6.94 -5.42 5.48
N SER A 84 6.38 -6.59 5.18
CA SER A 84 5.61 -7.39 6.11
C SER A 84 6.23 -8.78 6.24
N ARG A 85 6.52 -9.22 7.47
CA ARG A 85 7.00 -10.59 7.74
C ARG A 85 5.83 -11.46 8.17
N LYS A 86 5.61 -12.57 7.46
CA LYS A 86 4.45 -13.45 7.62
C LYS A 86 3.15 -12.62 7.68
N PRO A 87 2.90 -11.82 6.64
CA PRO A 87 1.76 -10.90 6.61
C PRO A 87 0.48 -11.66 6.91
N ARG A 88 -0.36 -11.07 7.75
CA ARG A 88 -1.69 -11.61 8.10
C ARG A 88 -2.54 -10.52 8.73
N ILE A 89 -3.82 -10.55 8.45
CA ILE A 89 -4.78 -9.67 9.14
C ILE A 89 -5.01 -10.23 10.54
N ARG A 90 -4.69 -9.44 11.57
CA ARG A 90 -4.84 -9.78 12.98
C ARG A 90 -6.00 -8.97 13.60
N PRO A 91 -7.18 -9.57 13.84
CA PRO A 91 -8.32 -8.84 14.41
C PRO A 91 -8.02 -8.19 15.78
N ASP A 92 -7.08 -8.80 16.52
CA ASP A 92 -6.64 -8.36 17.85
C ASP A 92 -5.61 -7.22 17.82
N ALA A 93 -5.00 -6.94 16.67
CA ALA A 93 -3.95 -5.94 16.54
C ALA A 93 -4.51 -4.51 16.49
N PRO A 94 -3.66 -3.49 16.70
CA PRO A 94 -4.07 -2.09 16.50
C PRO A 94 -4.62 -1.84 15.10
N ARG A 95 -5.63 -0.98 15.01
CA ARG A 95 -6.32 -0.66 13.74
C ARG A 95 -5.36 -0.25 12.64
N LEU A 96 -4.33 0.52 12.96
CA LEU A 96 -3.31 0.96 12.00
C LEU A 96 -2.56 -0.23 11.38
N PHE A 97 -2.19 -1.24 12.17
CA PHE A 97 -1.57 -2.47 11.67
C PHE A 97 -2.53 -3.24 10.75
N VAL A 98 -3.79 -3.41 11.20
CA VAL A 98 -4.84 -4.09 10.41
C VAL A 98 -5.07 -3.41 9.08
N ALA A 99 -5.14 -2.08 9.07
CA ALA A 99 -5.30 -1.29 7.86
C ALA A 99 -4.14 -1.53 6.89
N ARG A 100 -2.88 -1.38 7.36
CA ARG A 100 -1.68 -1.60 6.54
C ARG A 100 -1.69 -2.99 5.89
N GLN A 101 -1.97 -4.04 6.66
CA GLN A 101 -2.06 -5.40 6.13
C GLN A 101 -3.19 -5.59 5.10
N ALA A 102 -4.34 -4.95 5.32
CA ALA A 102 -5.47 -5.04 4.38
C ALA A 102 -5.17 -4.35 3.06
N TYR A 103 -4.51 -3.19 3.08
CA TYR A 103 -4.11 -2.48 1.86
C TYR A 103 -2.96 -3.20 1.12
N ASP A 104 -1.93 -3.67 1.83
CA ASP A 104 -0.88 -4.53 1.26
C ASP A 104 -1.50 -5.74 0.53
N LYS A 105 -2.51 -6.37 1.13
CA LYS A 105 -3.24 -7.49 0.52
C LYS A 105 -3.99 -7.08 -0.76
N ALA A 106 -4.72 -5.97 -0.71
CA ALA A 106 -5.63 -5.55 -1.78
C ALA A 106 -4.90 -4.97 -3.00
N ALA A 107 -3.68 -4.47 -2.82
CA ALA A 107 -2.85 -3.92 -3.88
C ALA A 107 -2.29 -5.01 -4.82
N LEU A 108 -2.21 -6.26 -4.35
CA LEU A 108 -1.62 -7.37 -5.08
C LEU A 108 -2.65 -8.11 -5.93
N ASP A 109 -2.25 -8.49 -7.13
CA ASP A 109 -2.95 -9.52 -7.90
C ASP A 109 -2.92 -10.88 -7.15
N TYR A 110 -3.85 -11.76 -7.51
CA TYR A 110 -3.89 -13.11 -6.96
C TYR A 110 -3.03 -14.07 -7.80
N PHE A 111 -1.92 -14.53 -7.22
CA PHE A 111 -0.95 -15.40 -7.89
C PHE A 111 -1.18 -16.90 -7.65
N GLY A 112 -2.31 -17.28 -7.02
CA GLY A 112 -2.58 -18.66 -6.61
C GLY A 112 -2.11 -18.99 -5.20
N ILE A 113 -1.69 -17.98 -4.44
CA ILE A 113 -1.20 -18.07 -3.07
C ILE A 113 -1.94 -17.01 -2.26
N GLY A 114 -2.52 -17.41 -1.13
CA GLY A 114 -3.20 -16.47 -0.23
C GLY A 114 -2.20 -15.59 0.52
N PHE A 115 -2.58 -14.33 0.78
CA PHE A 115 -1.76 -13.35 1.50
C PHE A 115 -1.17 -13.86 2.83
N ASP A 116 -1.94 -14.66 3.58
CA ASP A 116 -1.52 -15.25 4.86
C ASP A 116 -0.50 -16.39 4.75
N ARG A 117 -0.22 -16.83 3.52
CA ARG A 117 0.76 -17.88 3.18
C ARG A 117 2.12 -17.32 2.79
N TYR A 118 2.27 -16.00 2.68
CA TYR A 118 3.56 -15.39 2.38
C TYR A 118 4.48 -15.46 3.59
N ASP A 119 5.77 -15.69 3.36
CA ASP A 119 6.80 -15.57 4.39
C ASP A 119 7.25 -14.12 4.53
N ARG A 120 7.31 -13.39 3.40
CA ARG A 120 7.62 -11.97 3.34
C ARG A 120 6.91 -11.30 2.17
N LEU A 121 6.49 -10.06 2.38
CA LEU A 121 6.13 -9.11 1.33
C LEU A 121 7.03 -7.89 1.49
N VAL A 122 7.63 -7.43 0.40
CA VAL A 122 8.26 -6.11 0.27
C VAL A 122 7.53 -5.37 -0.83
N ASP A 123 7.00 -4.19 -0.56
CA ASP A 123 6.35 -3.35 -1.58
C ASP A 123 7.08 -2.02 -1.67
N SER A 124 7.56 -1.65 -2.85
CA SER A 124 8.44 -0.50 -3.05
C SER A 124 8.05 0.29 -4.29
N VAL A 125 8.61 1.48 -4.44
CA VAL A 125 8.47 2.30 -5.66
C VAL A 125 8.77 1.57 -6.98
N PHE A 126 9.54 0.48 -6.95
CA PHE A 126 9.89 -0.29 -8.14
C PHE A 126 8.97 -1.50 -8.40
N GLY A 127 8.23 -1.96 -7.40
CA GLY A 127 7.54 -3.24 -7.46
C GLY A 127 7.38 -3.90 -6.09
N SER A 128 6.59 -4.97 -6.09
CA SER A 128 6.40 -5.85 -4.94
C SER A 128 7.19 -7.15 -5.11
N VAL A 129 7.80 -7.63 -4.03
CA VAL A 129 8.46 -8.94 -3.92
C VAL A 129 7.79 -9.78 -2.85
N ILE A 130 7.36 -10.97 -3.24
CA ILE A 130 6.72 -11.95 -2.37
C ILE A 130 7.66 -13.15 -2.24
N GLU A 131 8.07 -13.44 -1.01
CA GLU A 131 8.73 -14.71 -0.67
C GLU A 131 7.70 -15.65 -0.07
N ALA A 132 7.56 -16.84 -0.64
CA ALA A 132 6.62 -17.86 -0.19
C ALA A 132 7.00 -19.24 -0.76
N SER A 133 6.62 -20.32 -0.08
CA SER A 133 6.72 -21.67 -0.66
C SER A 133 5.57 -21.95 -1.62
N PHE A 134 5.88 -22.28 -2.88
CA PHE A 134 4.90 -22.63 -3.89
C PHE A 134 5.49 -23.49 -5.02
N GLU A 135 4.60 -24.09 -5.79
CA GLU A 135 4.97 -24.75 -7.05
C GLU A 135 4.93 -23.73 -8.19
N ARG A 136 6.08 -23.39 -8.78
CA ARG A 136 6.18 -22.42 -9.89
C ARG A 136 5.21 -22.70 -11.04
N SER A 137 5.02 -23.98 -11.38
CA SER A 137 4.05 -24.39 -12.41
C SER A 137 2.61 -24.05 -12.04
N SER A 138 2.27 -24.05 -10.75
CA SER A 138 0.94 -23.70 -10.26
C SER A 138 0.68 -22.21 -10.36
N VAL A 139 1.65 -21.39 -9.93
CA VAL A 139 1.58 -19.92 -10.09
C VAL A 139 1.47 -19.54 -11.56
N GLY A 140 2.30 -20.13 -12.43
CA GLY A 140 2.23 -19.89 -13.87
C GLY A 140 0.88 -20.26 -14.50
N ARG A 141 0.23 -21.35 -14.05
CA ARG A 141 -1.12 -21.70 -14.50
C ARG A 141 -2.16 -20.68 -14.01
N THR A 142 -2.04 -20.19 -12.78
CA THR A 142 -2.95 -19.15 -12.26
C THR A 142 -2.84 -17.89 -13.08
N LEU A 143 -1.61 -17.41 -13.32
CA LEU A 143 -1.32 -16.22 -14.14
C LEU A 143 -1.91 -16.35 -15.55
N THR A 144 -1.67 -17.46 -16.24
CA THR A 144 -2.23 -17.65 -17.59
C THR A 144 -3.75 -17.71 -17.59
N LYS A 145 -4.37 -18.34 -16.58
CA LYS A 145 -5.84 -18.38 -16.46
C LYS A 145 -6.44 -17.02 -16.11
N SER A 146 -5.72 -16.20 -15.35
CA SER A 146 -6.12 -14.83 -15.05
C SER A 146 -5.73 -13.84 -16.14
N GLY A 147 -5.34 -14.34 -17.32
CA GLY A 147 -5.10 -13.59 -18.55
C GLY A 147 -3.77 -12.83 -18.60
N TYR A 148 -2.75 -13.30 -17.88
CA TYR A 148 -1.37 -12.95 -18.20
C TYR A 148 -0.83 -13.81 -19.34
N GLU A 149 -0.06 -13.20 -20.22
CA GLU A 149 0.66 -13.89 -21.29
C GLU A 149 2.09 -14.23 -20.84
N ARG A 150 2.64 -15.35 -21.33
CA ARG A 150 4.04 -15.69 -21.10
C ARG A 150 4.93 -14.74 -21.89
N ALA A 151 5.87 -14.09 -21.21
CA ALA A 151 6.78 -13.10 -21.75
C ALA A 151 8.25 -13.57 -21.74
N GLY A 152 8.47 -14.89 -21.79
CA GLY A 152 9.81 -15.49 -21.80
C GLY A 152 10.37 -15.78 -20.41
N THR A 153 11.68 -15.63 -20.25
CA THR A 153 12.40 -15.90 -19.01
C THR A 153 13.47 -14.85 -18.75
N TYR A 154 13.72 -14.51 -17.49
CA TYR A 154 14.80 -13.60 -17.09
C TYR A 154 15.54 -14.13 -15.87
N ARG A 155 16.86 -14.36 -15.97
CA ARG A 155 17.72 -14.89 -14.89
C ARG A 155 17.11 -16.08 -14.13
N GLY A 156 16.49 -17.01 -14.86
CA GLY A 156 15.86 -18.19 -14.27
C GLY A 156 14.44 -17.98 -13.76
N TYR A 157 13.85 -16.79 -13.85
CA TYR A 157 12.42 -16.52 -13.58
C TYR A 157 11.58 -16.70 -14.84
N ASP A 158 10.35 -17.20 -14.69
CA ASP A 158 9.34 -17.23 -15.75
C ASP A 158 8.66 -15.87 -15.79
N MET A 159 8.67 -15.23 -16.95
CA MET A 159 8.12 -13.90 -17.13
C MET A 159 6.69 -13.98 -17.64
N PHE A 160 5.84 -13.11 -17.11
CA PHE A 160 4.47 -12.93 -17.52
C PHE A 160 4.14 -11.44 -17.66
N ALA A 161 3.29 -11.08 -18.60
CA ALA A 161 2.86 -9.70 -18.84
C ALA A 161 1.35 -9.62 -19.08
N ARG A 162 0.78 -8.45 -18.80
CA ARG A 162 -0.63 -8.14 -19.05
C ARG A 162 -0.79 -6.65 -19.37
N ASP A 163 -1.57 -6.33 -20.39
CA ASP A 163 -1.60 -4.99 -21.00
C ASP A 163 -2.85 -4.16 -20.66
N ASP A 164 -3.87 -4.74 -20.01
CA ASP A 164 -5.12 -4.03 -19.63
C ASP A 164 -4.96 -3.10 -18.41
N GLY A 165 -3.74 -2.62 -18.22
CA GLY A 165 -3.16 -2.00 -17.03
C GLY A 165 -1.77 -2.62 -16.87
N PRO A 166 -0.74 -2.02 -17.51
CA PRO A 166 0.56 -2.66 -17.70
C PRO A 166 1.12 -3.28 -16.42
N ARG A 167 1.18 -4.61 -16.42
CA ARG A 167 1.60 -5.44 -15.28
C ARG A 167 2.58 -6.49 -15.75
N ARG A 168 3.59 -6.78 -14.93
CA ARG A 168 4.57 -7.84 -15.19
C ARG A 168 4.79 -8.66 -13.94
N VAL A 169 5.01 -9.95 -14.12
CA VAL A 169 5.29 -10.89 -13.04
C VAL A 169 6.49 -11.76 -13.42
N ALA A 170 7.45 -11.90 -12.51
CA ALA A 170 8.54 -12.85 -12.57
C ALA A 170 8.35 -13.91 -11.50
N VAL A 171 8.32 -15.18 -11.90
CA VAL A 171 8.12 -16.31 -10.99
C VAL A 171 9.39 -17.15 -10.90
N GLY A 172 10.03 -17.14 -9.74
CA GLY A 172 11.16 -17.99 -9.37
C GLY A 172 10.68 -19.24 -8.63
N ASP A 173 11.57 -19.87 -7.85
CA ASP A 173 11.23 -21.09 -7.11
C ASP A 173 10.46 -20.79 -5.82
N ASP A 174 10.87 -19.78 -5.05
CA ASP A 174 10.20 -19.34 -3.81
C ASP A 174 9.94 -17.82 -3.78
N VAL A 175 10.02 -17.17 -4.96
CA VAL A 175 9.91 -15.71 -5.10
C VAL A 175 9.02 -15.34 -6.27
N ILE A 176 8.11 -14.39 -6.04
CA ILE A 176 7.35 -13.69 -7.09
C ILE A 176 7.73 -12.21 -7.03
N VAL A 177 8.13 -11.65 -8.17
CA VAL A 177 8.32 -10.20 -8.34
C VAL A 177 7.21 -9.67 -9.21
N PHE A 178 6.48 -8.67 -8.75
CA PHE A 178 5.33 -8.06 -9.41
C PHE A 178 5.57 -6.57 -9.61
N THR A 179 5.27 -6.09 -10.82
CA THR A 179 5.27 -4.67 -11.13
C THR A 179 3.98 -4.29 -11.83
N SER A 180 3.51 -3.07 -11.58
CA SER A 180 2.30 -2.50 -12.18
C SER A 180 2.48 -1.01 -12.33
N ALA A 181 2.19 -0.49 -13.52
CA ALA A 181 2.19 0.95 -13.80
C ALA A 181 1.09 1.72 -13.05
N ASN A 182 0.08 1.02 -12.54
CA ASN A 182 -1.01 1.63 -11.77
C ASN A 182 -0.71 1.72 -10.26
N LEU A 183 0.29 0.98 -9.79
CA LEU A 183 0.60 0.84 -8.36
C LEU A 183 1.96 1.44 -8.01
N HIS A 184 2.96 1.24 -8.85
CA HIS A 184 4.34 1.61 -8.56
C HIS A 184 4.73 2.83 -9.38
N ASP A 185 5.45 3.76 -8.75
CA ASP A 185 5.87 5.02 -9.37
C ASP A 185 6.89 4.78 -10.49
N GLU A 186 7.83 3.85 -10.30
CA GLU A 186 8.93 3.55 -11.23
C GLU A 186 9.04 2.03 -11.44
N PRO A 187 8.02 1.35 -12.02
CA PRO A 187 7.97 -0.10 -12.10
C PRO A 187 9.21 -0.67 -12.81
N ASN A 188 10.03 -1.43 -12.08
CA ASN A 188 11.30 -1.96 -12.58
C ASN A 188 11.58 -3.37 -12.03
N LEU A 189 11.07 -4.36 -12.75
CA LEU A 189 11.15 -5.76 -12.37
C LEU A 189 12.60 -6.27 -12.38
N GLU A 190 13.35 -5.93 -13.43
CA GLU A 190 14.74 -6.34 -13.61
C GLU A 190 15.62 -5.80 -12.49
N ALA A 191 15.43 -4.55 -12.05
CA ALA A 191 16.19 -3.98 -10.93
C ALA A 191 15.97 -4.76 -9.63
N LEU A 192 14.73 -5.18 -9.34
CA LEU A 192 14.41 -5.99 -8.16
C LEU A 192 15.04 -7.39 -8.24
N VAL A 193 14.93 -8.07 -9.39
CA VAL A 193 15.53 -9.40 -9.60
C VAL A 193 17.06 -9.33 -9.50
N ASP A 194 17.69 -8.37 -10.17
CA ASP A 194 19.15 -8.21 -10.15
C ASP A 194 19.66 -7.86 -8.75
N THR A 195 18.98 -6.98 -8.02
CA THR A 195 19.34 -6.60 -6.64
C THR A 195 19.18 -7.79 -5.69
N GLY A 196 18.10 -8.56 -5.85
CA GLY A 196 17.86 -9.80 -5.10
C GLY A 196 18.92 -10.87 -5.33
N ALA A 197 19.48 -10.92 -6.54
CA ALA A 197 20.60 -11.77 -6.92
C ALA A 197 21.96 -11.23 -6.46
N GLY A 198 22.06 -9.96 -6.04
CA GLY A 198 23.31 -9.30 -5.68
C GLY A 198 24.12 -8.77 -6.88
N GLU A 199 23.49 -8.68 -8.05
CA GLU A 199 24.09 -8.18 -9.30
C GLU A 199 23.99 -6.65 -9.41
N ARG A 200 23.17 -6.03 -8.55
CA ARG A 200 23.06 -4.58 -8.37
C ARG A 200 23.29 -4.20 -6.90
N PRO A 201 23.93 -3.05 -6.63
CA PRO A 201 24.12 -2.56 -5.26
C PRO A 201 22.77 -2.37 -4.56
N ARG A 202 22.69 -2.82 -3.31
CA ARG A 202 21.51 -2.56 -2.47
C ARG A 202 21.65 -1.21 -1.81
N TYR A 203 20.52 -0.56 -1.52
CA TYR A 203 20.55 0.81 -1.00
C TYR A 203 21.35 0.93 0.32
N HIS A 204 21.21 -0.03 1.23
CA HIS A 204 21.96 -0.05 2.50
C HIS A 204 23.47 -0.26 2.33
N GLU A 205 23.94 -0.80 1.21
CA GLU A 205 25.37 -1.04 0.97
C GLU A 205 26.07 0.26 0.51
N VAL A 206 25.32 1.24 0.02
CA VAL A 206 25.85 2.49 -0.53
C VAL A 206 25.44 3.74 0.24
N ASN A 207 24.52 3.63 1.20
CA ASN A 207 24.04 4.74 2.02
C ASN A 207 24.03 4.34 3.50
N SER A 208 24.96 4.92 4.27
CA SER A 208 25.17 4.61 5.69
C SER A 208 24.05 5.12 6.60
N ASP A 209 23.33 6.18 6.22
CA ASP A 209 22.17 6.67 6.98
C ASP A 209 20.99 5.70 6.82
N PHE A 210 20.75 5.25 5.59
CA PHE A 210 19.76 4.23 5.29
C PHE A 210 20.11 2.90 5.98
N GLU A 211 21.39 2.52 5.99
CA GLU A 211 21.89 1.35 6.72
C GLU A 211 21.62 1.48 8.23
N GLN A 212 21.97 2.60 8.85
CA GLN A 212 21.71 2.82 10.29
C GLN A 212 20.22 2.76 10.60
N LEU A 213 19.38 3.46 9.84
CA LEU A 213 17.94 3.49 10.03
C LEU A 213 17.34 2.08 9.98
N THR A 214 17.61 1.36 8.89
CA THR A 214 17.01 0.03 8.69
C THR A 214 17.61 -1.02 9.64
N ALA A 215 18.79 -0.76 10.23
CA ALA A 215 19.43 -1.68 11.18
C ALA A 215 18.75 -1.55 12.54
N ALA A 216 18.45 -0.31 12.94
CA ALA A 216 17.65 -0.01 14.12
C ALA A 216 16.22 -0.55 13.98
N ALA A 217 15.60 -0.35 12.81
CA ALA A 217 14.26 -0.84 12.54
C ALA A 217 14.20 -2.38 12.59
N GLY A 218 15.21 -3.05 12.05
CA GLY A 218 15.29 -4.50 11.90
C GLY A 218 14.13 -5.04 11.06
N GLU A 219 13.62 -6.22 11.38
CA GLU A 219 12.52 -6.88 10.65
C GLU A 219 11.25 -7.07 11.50
N PRO A 220 10.52 -6.00 11.83
CA PRO A 220 9.27 -6.10 12.59
C PRO A 220 8.20 -6.85 11.78
N SER A 221 7.04 -7.13 12.39
CA SER A 221 5.93 -7.82 11.69
C SER A 221 5.45 -7.02 10.48
N HIS A 222 5.51 -5.70 10.58
CA HIS A 222 5.34 -4.77 9.46
C HIS A 222 6.25 -3.55 9.68
N ALA A 223 6.84 -3.01 8.62
CA ALA A 223 7.57 -1.75 8.60
C ALA A 223 7.16 -0.93 7.38
N GLY A 224 7.00 0.39 7.54
CA GLY A 224 6.97 1.37 6.46
C GLY A 224 8.18 2.29 6.58
N ILE A 225 8.90 2.49 5.48
CA ILE A 225 10.10 3.31 5.42
C ILE A 225 9.93 4.39 4.36
N ASN A 226 10.38 5.59 4.68
CA ASN A 226 10.42 6.70 3.74
C ASN A 226 11.69 7.52 3.96
N THR A 227 12.46 7.78 2.90
CA THR A 227 13.77 8.44 3.00
C THR A 227 13.71 9.96 2.85
N SER A 228 12.53 10.54 2.68
CA SER A 228 12.36 11.95 2.31
C SER A 228 11.23 12.59 3.12
N LEU A 229 11.32 12.53 4.46
CA LEU A 229 10.33 13.06 5.38
C LEU A 229 10.88 14.18 6.27
N HIS A 230 9.96 14.80 7.01
CA HIS A 230 10.28 15.64 8.16
C HIS A 230 9.68 14.98 9.40
N ASP A 231 10.39 15.10 10.52
CA ASP A 231 9.91 14.67 11.82
C ASP A 231 8.86 15.67 12.39
N PRO A 232 8.25 15.39 13.55
CA PRO A 232 7.26 16.29 14.17
C PRO A 232 7.80 17.67 14.57
N THR A 233 9.12 17.84 14.62
CA THR A 233 9.77 19.14 14.86
C THR A 233 10.15 19.86 13.57
N ASP A 234 9.71 19.36 12.41
CA ASP A 234 10.01 19.85 11.07
C ASP A 234 11.50 19.70 10.69
N HIS A 235 12.21 18.75 11.28
CA HIS A 235 13.58 18.41 10.90
C HIS A 235 13.59 17.33 9.80
N PRO A 236 14.37 17.50 8.72
CA PRO A 236 14.45 16.50 7.65
C PRO A 236 15.09 15.21 8.17
N ALA A 237 14.42 14.09 7.94
CA ALA A 237 14.84 12.77 8.39
C ALA A 237 14.36 11.67 7.43
N MET A 238 15.10 10.57 7.41
CA MET A 238 14.55 9.29 6.98
C MET A 238 13.77 8.67 8.13
N LEU A 239 12.70 7.95 7.82
CA LEU A 239 11.78 7.40 8.80
C LEU A 239 11.59 5.90 8.60
N ALA A 240 11.53 5.15 9.70
CA ALA A 240 11.03 3.79 9.73
C ALA A 240 9.97 3.63 10.82
N ASP A 241 8.75 3.27 10.45
CA ASP A 241 7.62 3.01 11.37
C ASP A 241 7.25 1.53 11.29
N GLY A 242 7.38 0.81 12.40
CA GLY A 242 7.10 -0.62 12.44
C GLY A 242 6.31 -1.09 13.65
N PHE A 243 5.72 -2.28 13.51
CA PHE A 243 4.98 -2.95 14.56
C PHE A 243 5.67 -4.22 15.05
N ARG A 244 5.96 -4.28 16.35
CA ARG A 244 6.39 -5.50 17.05
C ARG A 244 5.28 -5.97 17.99
N PHE A 245 5.31 -7.24 18.34
CA PHE A 245 4.27 -7.86 19.16
C PHE A 245 4.91 -8.77 20.21
N ASP A 246 4.37 -8.74 21.42
CA ASP A 246 4.51 -9.82 22.38
C ASP A 246 3.16 -10.56 22.54
N ARG A 247 2.95 -11.24 23.66
CA ARG A 247 1.70 -11.97 23.94
C ARG A 247 0.52 -11.04 24.17
N ASP A 248 0.76 -9.90 24.79
CA ASP A 248 -0.26 -9.07 25.42
C ASP A 248 -0.35 -7.66 24.79
N ASN A 249 0.70 -7.23 24.10
CA ASN A 249 0.84 -5.88 23.55
C ASN A 249 1.35 -5.88 22.11
N ALA A 250 0.95 -4.83 21.39
CA ALA A 250 1.65 -4.34 20.21
C ALA A 250 2.54 -3.16 20.60
N TYR A 251 3.64 -2.99 19.88
CA TYR A 251 4.54 -1.85 20.01
C TYR A 251 4.69 -1.21 18.64
N GLN A 252 4.31 0.06 18.52
CA GLN A 252 4.66 0.86 17.36
C GLN A 252 5.99 1.56 17.65
N ILE A 253 6.94 1.43 16.73
CA ILE A 253 8.29 1.95 16.89
C ILE A 253 8.59 2.81 15.68
N VAL A 254 8.94 4.06 15.92
CA VAL A 254 9.28 5.03 14.89
C VAL A 254 10.73 5.45 15.09
N HIS A 255 11.56 5.21 14.09
CA HIS A 255 12.93 5.68 14.03
C HIS A 255 13.02 6.86 13.07
N TYR A 256 13.73 7.92 13.49
CA TYR A 256 14.12 9.04 12.64
C TYR A 256 15.64 9.06 12.53
N GLN A 257 16.15 8.89 11.32
CA GLN A 257 17.56 9.07 11.01
C GLN A 257 17.74 10.44 10.36
N TYR A 258 18.40 11.36 11.07
CA TYR A 258 18.64 12.71 10.59
C TYR A 258 19.81 12.74 9.61
N THR A 259 19.58 13.39 8.47
CA THR A 259 20.57 13.56 7.41
C THR A 259 21.52 14.74 7.66
N THR A 260 21.31 15.45 8.77
CA THR A 260 22.14 16.59 9.20
C THR A 260 22.47 16.47 10.68
N ASP A 261 23.43 17.26 11.16
CA ASP A 261 23.75 17.35 12.59
C ASP A 261 22.70 18.15 13.39
N ARG A 262 21.66 18.68 12.73
CA ARG A 262 20.54 19.35 13.39
C ARG A 262 19.53 18.31 13.85
N VAL A 263 19.84 17.71 14.98
CA VAL A 263 19.01 16.72 15.66
C VAL A 263 18.21 17.41 16.78
N PRO A 264 16.89 17.23 16.87
CA PRO A 264 16.10 17.77 17.97
C PRO A 264 16.47 17.09 19.30
N THR A 265 16.25 17.80 20.40
CA THR A 265 16.41 17.18 21.72
C THR A 265 15.25 16.22 22.00
N LYS A 266 15.46 15.30 22.94
CA LYS A 266 14.41 14.42 23.45
C LYS A 266 13.17 15.21 23.87
N GLU A 267 13.36 16.29 24.63
CA GLU A 267 12.26 17.12 25.15
C GLU A 267 11.49 17.83 24.03
N ALA A 268 12.18 18.27 22.98
CA ALA A 268 11.55 18.89 21.82
C ALA A 268 10.69 17.88 21.05
N LEU A 269 11.22 16.67 20.81
CA LEU A 269 10.46 15.58 20.21
C LEU A 269 9.25 15.19 21.08
N GLU A 270 9.43 14.98 22.38
CA GLU A 270 8.32 14.67 23.28
C GLU A 270 7.24 15.75 23.28
N SER A 271 7.62 17.04 23.27
CA SER A 271 6.63 18.13 23.18
C SER A 271 5.90 18.09 21.85
N ALA A 272 6.62 17.96 20.73
CA ALA A 272 6.02 17.90 19.40
C ALA A 272 5.08 16.69 19.26
N LEU A 273 5.41 15.52 19.82
CA LEU A 273 4.55 14.34 19.78
C LEU A 273 3.27 14.48 20.64
N ARG A 274 3.26 15.39 21.63
CA ARG A 274 2.07 15.73 22.42
C ARG A 274 1.19 16.75 21.70
N ASP A 275 1.82 17.75 21.10
CA ASP A 275 1.16 18.93 20.54
C ASP A 275 0.73 18.70 19.08
N ASP A 276 1.50 17.91 18.34
CA ASP A 276 1.28 17.63 16.94
C ASP A 276 0.47 16.34 16.76
N HIS A 277 -0.39 16.31 15.74
CA HIS A 277 -1.25 15.18 15.40
C HIS A 277 -0.46 14.02 14.77
N TYR A 278 0.76 13.74 15.23
CA TYR A 278 1.53 12.62 14.72
C TYR A 278 0.81 11.31 15.07
N ARG A 279 0.40 10.59 14.03
CA ARG A 279 -0.59 9.51 14.12
C ARG A 279 0.06 8.21 14.56
N PHE A 280 0.34 8.09 15.85
CA PHE A 280 0.47 6.76 16.46
C PHE A 280 -0.86 6.01 16.38
N ALA A 281 -0.78 4.69 16.51
CA ALA A 281 -1.97 3.87 16.63
C ALA A 281 -2.85 4.38 17.79
N ASP A 282 -4.16 4.43 17.54
CA ASP A 282 -5.17 4.73 18.55
C ASP A 282 -4.91 3.89 19.82
N ALA A 283 -5.12 4.52 20.98
CA ALA A 283 -4.97 3.91 22.31
C ALA A 283 -3.54 3.58 22.75
N ALA A 284 -2.51 4.15 22.13
CA ALA A 284 -1.18 4.16 22.71
C ALA A 284 -1.21 4.79 24.13
N ASP A 285 -0.75 4.04 25.14
CA ASP A 285 -0.89 4.42 26.56
C ASP A 285 0.43 4.90 27.18
N THR A 286 1.55 4.44 26.63
CA THR A 286 2.90 4.67 27.15
C THR A 286 3.85 4.90 25.99
N PHE A 287 4.72 5.89 26.14
CA PHE A 287 5.71 6.30 25.16
C PHE A 287 7.11 6.30 25.77
N ASP A 288 8.12 5.90 25.00
CA ASP A 288 9.52 6.16 25.30
C ASP A 288 10.15 6.90 24.14
N VAL A 289 10.98 7.90 24.44
CA VAL A 289 11.72 8.67 23.45
C VAL A 289 13.17 8.70 23.86
N TYR A 290 14.04 8.35 22.92
CA TYR A 290 15.47 8.50 23.10
C TYR A 290 16.13 8.95 21.80
N VAL A 291 17.21 9.71 21.96
CA VAL A 291 18.01 10.25 20.87
C VAL A 291 19.44 9.81 21.10
N ASP A 292 19.97 9.02 20.18
CA ASP A 292 21.38 8.65 20.14
C ASP A 292 22.01 9.21 18.87
N SER A 293 22.87 10.21 19.03
CA SER A 293 23.56 10.87 17.92
C SER A 293 22.56 11.40 16.88
N ARG A 294 22.48 10.80 15.68
CA ARG A 294 21.55 11.18 14.60
C ARG A 294 20.35 10.23 14.46
N LEU A 295 20.16 9.32 15.40
CA LEU A 295 19.04 8.39 15.42
C LEU A 295 18.14 8.71 16.62
N ALA A 296 16.95 9.25 16.35
CA ALA A 296 15.89 9.30 17.34
C ALA A 296 15.00 8.06 17.23
N THR A 297 14.55 7.54 18.36
CA THR A 297 13.57 6.46 18.41
C THR A 297 12.43 6.86 19.34
N VAL A 298 11.22 6.60 18.86
CA VAL A 298 9.98 6.74 19.60
C VAL A 298 9.31 5.38 19.66
N GLU A 299 9.08 4.89 20.86
CA GLU A 299 8.40 3.62 21.10
C GLU A 299 7.06 3.90 21.76
N ALA A 300 6.00 3.25 21.29
CA ALA A 300 4.67 3.37 21.84
C ALA A 300 4.09 1.99 22.12
N ARG A 301 3.64 1.75 23.35
CA ARG A 301 2.90 0.54 23.71
C ARG A 301 1.43 0.72 23.40
N VAL A 302 0.87 -0.24 22.67
CA VAL A 302 -0.52 -0.25 22.22
C VAL A 302 -1.16 -1.55 22.69
N PRO A 303 -2.17 -1.50 23.56
CA PRO A 303 -2.87 -2.69 24.03
C PRO A 303 -3.48 -3.49 22.88
N LEU A 304 -3.41 -4.83 22.97
CA LEU A 304 -4.18 -5.70 22.08
C LEU A 304 -5.68 -5.62 22.38
N ARG A 305 -6.47 -6.00 21.39
CA ARG A 305 -7.94 -6.02 21.45
C ARG A 305 -8.41 -7.47 21.37
N PRO A 306 -8.44 -8.24 22.48
CA PRO A 306 -8.73 -9.68 22.42
C PRO A 306 -10.06 -10.02 21.75
N ASP A 307 -11.08 -9.19 21.94
CA ASP A 307 -12.40 -9.30 21.29
C ASP A 307 -12.52 -8.39 20.05
N GLY A 308 -11.38 -8.05 19.43
CA GLY A 308 -11.32 -7.20 18.26
C GLY A 308 -11.90 -7.91 17.04
N GLU A 309 -12.89 -7.29 16.40
CA GLU A 309 -13.30 -7.67 15.05
C GLU A 309 -12.57 -6.84 14.00
N ILE A 310 -12.32 -7.43 12.84
CA ILE A 310 -11.85 -6.68 11.67
C ILE A 310 -12.98 -5.74 11.26
N ASP A 311 -12.72 -4.44 11.42
CA ASP A 311 -13.57 -3.37 10.90
C ASP A 311 -13.89 -3.67 9.42
N PRO A 312 -15.17 -3.67 9.00
CA PRO A 312 -15.56 -3.98 7.62
C PRO A 312 -14.76 -3.22 6.54
N ARG A 313 -14.21 -2.05 6.88
CA ARG A 313 -13.34 -1.23 6.03
C ARG A 313 -12.05 -1.91 5.63
N TYR A 314 -11.54 -2.82 6.47
CA TYR A 314 -10.29 -3.53 6.26
C TYR A 314 -10.50 -4.99 5.83
N ARG A 315 -11.73 -5.37 5.48
CA ARG A 315 -12.04 -6.66 4.84
C ARG A 315 -11.84 -6.54 3.33
N LEU A 316 -10.65 -6.10 2.92
CA LEU A 316 -10.32 -5.91 1.51
C LEU A 316 -9.93 -7.25 0.85
N PRO A 317 -10.38 -7.51 -0.38
CA PRO A 317 -10.11 -8.76 -1.06
C PRO A 317 -8.76 -8.75 -1.80
N GLN A 318 -8.17 -9.94 -1.97
CA GLN A 318 -7.05 -10.13 -2.91
C GLN A 318 -7.58 -10.75 -4.21
N VAL A 319 -7.57 -9.97 -5.30
CA VAL A 319 -8.20 -10.35 -6.57
C VAL A 319 -7.37 -9.82 -7.73
N THR A 320 -7.21 -10.63 -8.77
CA THR A 320 -6.77 -10.13 -10.07
C THR A 320 -7.97 -9.57 -10.82
N TRP A 321 -7.98 -8.25 -11.03
CA TRP A 321 -9.00 -7.58 -11.81
C TRP A 321 -8.56 -7.42 -13.27
N GLY A 322 -9.52 -7.59 -14.17
CA GLY A 322 -9.39 -7.31 -15.60
C GLY A 322 -10.32 -6.18 -16.04
N LEU A 323 -9.85 -5.33 -16.95
CA LEU A 323 -10.61 -4.16 -17.40
C LEU A 323 -10.35 -3.92 -18.90
N ALA A 324 -11.28 -4.31 -19.76
CA ALA A 324 -11.18 -4.14 -21.21
C ALA A 324 -12.01 -2.92 -21.68
N TYR A 325 -11.42 -2.07 -22.53
CA TYR A 325 -12.13 -0.94 -23.14
C TYR A 325 -12.35 -1.22 -24.64
N ASP A 326 -13.61 -1.19 -25.07
CA ASP A 326 -14.03 -1.20 -26.46
C ASP A 326 -14.38 0.23 -26.85
N GLU A 327 -13.46 0.89 -27.55
CA GLU A 327 -13.60 2.28 -28.00
C GLU A 327 -14.75 2.42 -29.02
N ALA A 328 -14.91 1.46 -29.92
CA ALA A 328 -15.94 1.51 -30.96
C ALA A 328 -17.36 1.40 -30.38
N ALA A 329 -17.52 0.56 -29.34
CA ALA A 329 -18.78 0.43 -28.61
C ALA A 329 -18.90 1.40 -27.41
N ASN A 330 -17.86 2.22 -27.15
CA ASN A 330 -17.72 3.08 -25.99
C ASN A 330 -18.09 2.38 -24.66
N ARG A 331 -17.46 1.23 -24.42
CA ARG A 331 -17.85 0.28 -23.37
C ARG A 331 -16.66 -0.25 -22.61
N VAL A 332 -16.83 -0.37 -21.30
CA VAL A 332 -15.83 -0.96 -20.41
C VAL A 332 -16.34 -2.29 -19.87
N THR A 333 -15.55 -3.34 -19.99
CA THR A 333 -15.84 -4.67 -19.45
C THR A 333 -14.93 -4.96 -18.27
N VAL A 334 -15.51 -5.15 -17.09
CA VAL A 334 -14.77 -5.51 -15.87
C VAL A 334 -14.90 -7.01 -15.62
N ARG A 335 -13.78 -7.65 -15.28
CA ARG A 335 -13.70 -9.09 -14.98
C ARG A 335 -13.05 -9.36 -13.64
N HIS A 336 -13.64 -10.29 -12.88
CA HIS A 336 -12.98 -10.95 -11.77
C HIS A 336 -12.19 -12.13 -12.34
N GLU A 337 -10.88 -11.98 -12.54
CA GLU A 337 -10.07 -12.97 -13.27
C GLU A 337 -9.62 -14.12 -12.35
N ALA A 338 -9.26 -13.81 -11.10
CA ALA A 338 -8.86 -14.80 -10.10
C ALA A 338 -8.86 -14.23 -8.68
N GLY A 339 -8.88 -15.11 -7.67
CA GLY A 339 -8.75 -14.75 -6.25
C GLY A 339 -10.03 -14.95 -5.45
N GLU A 340 -10.18 -14.15 -4.40
CA GLU A 340 -11.25 -14.29 -3.40
C GLU A 340 -12.63 -13.91 -3.96
N THR A 341 -13.67 -14.64 -3.56
CA THR A 341 -15.06 -14.22 -3.79
C THR A 341 -15.38 -12.98 -2.95
N VAL A 342 -16.03 -11.99 -3.56
CA VAL A 342 -16.26 -10.66 -2.96
C VAL A 342 -17.77 -10.38 -2.86
N PRO A 343 -18.26 -9.74 -1.78
CA PRO A 343 -19.65 -9.26 -1.72
C PRO A 343 -19.92 -8.23 -2.83
N ALA A 344 -20.97 -8.47 -3.63
CA ALA A 344 -21.29 -7.61 -4.78
C ALA A 344 -21.76 -6.21 -4.35
N ASP A 345 -22.42 -6.11 -3.19
CA ASP A 345 -22.89 -4.85 -2.59
C ASP A 345 -21.74 -3.92 -2.11
N ARG A 346 -20.50 -4.42 -2.14
CA ARG A 346 -19.29 -3.67 -1.85
C ARG A 346 -18.57 -3.21 -3.10
N LEU A 347 -18.91 -3.71 -4.29
CA LEU A 347 -18.21 -3.44 -5.54
C LEU A 347 -18.96 -2.40 -6.37
N PHE A 348 -18.27 -1.30 -6.63
CA PHE A 348 -18.75 -0.20 -7.45
C PHE A 348 -17.71 0.12 -8.52
N TYR A 349 -18.12 0.90 -9.50
CA TYR A 349 -17.18 1.55 -10.40
C TYR A 349 -17.20 3.06 -10.21
N ASP A 350 -16.07 3.68 -10.55
CA ASP A 350 -15.89 5.12 -10.62
C ASP A 350 -15.37 5.50 -12.00
N LEU A 351 -15.91 6.59 -12.56
CA LEU A 351 -15.52 7.13 -13.86
C LEU A 351 -14.95 8.53 -13.63
N SER A 352 -13.68 8.72 -14.00
CA SER A 352 -13.07 10.05 -13.96
C SER A 352 -13.47 10.84 -15.20
N LEU A 353 -13.95 12.07 -14.98
CA LEU A 353 -14.23 13.05 -16.03
C LEU A 353 -13.22 14.22 -15.88
N PRO A 354 -12.52 14.63 -16.95
CA PRO A 354 -11.61 15.77 -16.94
C PRO A 354 -12.27 17.08 -16.47
N GLU A 355 -13.54 17.26 -16.80
CA GLU A 355 -14.32 18.47 -16.47
C GLU A 355 -14.92 18.45 -15.06
N ALA A 356 -14.98 17.29 -14.42
CA ALA A 356 -15.51 17.12 -13.07
C ALA A 356 -14.57 16.27 -12.19
N PRO A 357 -13.29 16.69 -12.04
CA PRO A 357 -12.37 15.97 -11.19
C PRO A 357 -12.94 16.03 -9.76
N GLY A 358 -13.44 14.90 -9.25
CA GLY A 358 -13.85 14.77 -7.84
C GLY A 358 -15.16 14.12 -7.58
N ARG A 359 -15.97 14.02 -8.62
CA ARG A 359 -17.28 13.45 -8.48
C ARG A 359 -17.14 11.93 -8.56
N VAL A 360 -17.21 11.28 -7.41
CA VAL A 360 -17.30 9.83 -7.34
C VAL A 360 -18.76 9.45 -7.45
N GLU A 361 -19.15 8.87 -8.58
CA GLU A 361 -20.51 8.34 -8.75
C GLU A 361 -20.48 6.84 -8.55
N LYS A 362 -20.81 6.40 -7.32
CA LYS A 362 -20.84 4.98 -6.95
C LYS A 362 -22.02 4.29 -7.63
N LYS A 363 -21.79 3.71 -8.81
CA LYS A 363 -22.76 2.83 -9.46
C LYS A 363 -22.41 1.38 -9.17
N PRO A 364 -23.38 0.55 -8.73
CA PRO A 364 -23.14 -0.88 -8.50
C PRO A 364 -22.60 -1.55 -9.76
N LEU A 365 -21.56 -2.37 -9.62
CA LEU A 365 -20.96 -3.03 -10.78
C LEU A 365 -21.70 -4.33 -11.16
N TRP A 366 -22.25 -5.05 -10.18
CA TRP A 366 -23.07 -6.27 -10.38
C TRP A 366 -24.43 -6.14 -9.68
N PRO A 367 -25.40 -5.40 -10.24
CA PRO A 367 -26.70 -5.22 -9.62
C PRO A 367 -27.45 -6.55 -9.48
N GLY A 368 -27.97 -6.84 -8.29
CA GLY A 368 -28.77 -8.04 -8.00
C GLY A 368 -27.96 -9.31 -7.70
N ALA A 369 -26.63 -9.29 -7.84
CA ALA A 369 -25.77 -10.35 -7.35
C ALA A 369 -25.55 -10.21 -5.83
N GLU A 370 -25.38 -11.34 -5.13
CA GLU A 370 -24.95 -11.34 -3.73
C GLU A 370 -23.41 -11.34 -3.63
N THR A 371 -22.76 -12.12 -4.49
CA THR A 371 -21.30 -12.26 -4.52
C THR A 371 -20.77 -12.28 -5.95
N VAL A 372 -19.48 -11.96 -6.09
CA VAL A 372 -18.73 -11.94 -7.35
C VAL A 372 -17.52 -12.85 -7.18
N ALA A 373 -17.37 -13.83 -8.06
CA ALA A 373 -16.32 -14.85 -8.02
C ALA A 373 -15.54 -14.88 -9.35
N PRO A 374 -14.38 -15.58 -9.41
CA PRO A 374 -13.62 -15.71 -10.66
C PRO A 374 -14.49 -16.15 -11.85
N GLY A 375 -14.35 -15.44 -12.97
CA GLY A 375 -15.13 -15.61 -14.19
C GLY A 375 -16.36 -14.69 -14.29
N ALA A 376 -16.70 -13.94 -13.24
CA ALA A 376 -17.77 -12.95 -13.30
C ALA A 376 -17.36 -11.75 -14.17
N GLU A 377 -18.30 -11.28 -14.98
CA GLU A 377 -18.13 -10.15 -15.91
C GLU A 377 -19.23 -9.11 -15.68
N ALA A 378 -18.87 -7.83 -15.77
CA ALA A 378 -19.81 -6.71 -15.79
C ALA A 378 -19.45 -5.75 -16.92
N THR A 379 -20.48 -5.15 -17.52
CA THR A 379 -20.35 -4.18 -18.60
C THR A 379 -20.80 -2.81 -18.12
N ILE A 380 -19.97 -1.80 -18.34
CA ILE A 380 -20.26 -0.39 -18.10
C ILE A 380 -20.40 0.30 -19.47
N ASP A 381 -21.58 0.86 -19.72
CA ASP A 381 -21.84 1.70 -20.89
C ASP A 381 -21.39 3.14 -20.60
N LEU A 382 -20.51 3.70 -21.43
CA LEU A 382 -20.02 5.07 -21.29
C LEU A 382 -20.81 6.07 -22.15
N GLY A 383 -21.86 5.65 -22.86
CA GLY A 383 -22.68 6.51 -23.73
C GLY A 383 -23.26 7.74 -23.02
N ASP A 384 -23.62 7.59 -21.74
CA ASP A 384 -24.14 8.67 -20.89
C ASP A 384 -23.02 9.44 -20.14
N SER A 385 -21.76 9.15 -20.41
CA SER A 385 -20.59 9.74 -19.75
C SER A 385 -19.52 10.10 -20.77
N PRO A 386 -19.78 11.10 -21.64
CA PRO A 386 -18.81 11.55 -22.63
C PRO A 386 -17.57 12.12 -21.95
N GLY A 387 -16.39 11.81 -22.50
CA GLY A 387 -15.11 12.35 -22.04
C GLY A 387 -14.49 11.65 -20.83
N VAL A 388 -14.94 10.45 -20.46
CA VAL A 388 -14.27 9.67 -19.40
C VAL A 388 -12.86 9.30 -19.83
N ASP A 389 -11.87 9.62 -18.99
CA ASP A 389 -10.46 9.33 -19.23
C ASP A 389 -9.94 8.15 -18.41
N ARG A 390 -10.68 7.70 -17.39
CA ARG A 390 -10.32 6.55 -16.56
C ARG A 390 -11.53 5.87 -15.94
N ALA A 391 -11.52 4.54 -15.94
CA ALA A 391 -12.44 3.72 -15.16
C ALA A 391 -11.71 3.02 -14.01
N SER A 392 -12.33 2.95 -12.84
CA SER A 392 -11.79 2.25 -11.68
C SER A 392 -12.81 1.34 -11.02
N VAL A 393 -12.37 0.17 -10.57
CA VAL A 393 -13.10 -0.72 -9.66
C VAL A 393 -12.81 -0.25 -8.24
N VAL A 394 -13.87 0.03 -7.49
CA VAL A 394 -13.75 0.54 -6.12
C VAL A 394 -14.53 -0.32 -5.14
N TYR A 395 -13.96 -0.48 -3.94
CA TYR A 395 -14.53 -1.24 -2.84
C TYR A 395 -15.07 -0.30 -1.77
N SER A 396 -16.33 -0.48 -1.38
CA SER A 396 -16.96 0.33 -0.34
C SER A 396 -16.45 -0.03 1.05
N ILE A 397 -15.78 0.93 1.67
CA ILE A 397 -15.34 0.89 3.07
C ILE A 397 -16.26 1.75 3.96
N GLY A 398 -17.56 1.76 3.65
CA GLY A 398 -18.58 2.40 4.48
C GLY A 398 -18.78 3.90 4.22
N GLY A 399 -20.04 4.33 4.31
CA GLY A 399 -20.46 5.69 4.00
C GLY A 399 -20.02 6.12 2.59
N THR A 400 -19.39 7.28 2.49
CA THR A 400 -18.87 7.83 1.24
C THR A 400 -17.45 7.34 0.91
N HIS A 401 -16.76 6.65 1.82
CA HIS A 401 -15.38 6.21 1.62
C HIS A 401 -15.28 4.96 0.73
N PHE A 402 -14.15 4.81 0.04
CA PHE A 402 -13.85 3.65 -0.82
C PHE A 402 -12.33 3.41 -0.90
N ALA A 403 -11.96 2.17 -1.24
CA ALA A 403 -10.61 1.81 -1.67
C ALA A 403 -10.64 1.54 -3.19
N VAL A 404 -9.68 2.08 -3.93
CA VAL A 404 -9.51 1.70 -5.35
C VAL A 404 -8.82 0.34 -5.39
N LEU A 405 -9.45 -0.64 -6.05
CA LEU A 405 -8.88 -1.98 -6.20
C LEU A 405 -8.07 -2.09 -7.50
N PHE A 406 -8.57 -1.49 -8.58
CA PHE A 406 -7.89 -1.46 -9.88
C PHE A 406 -8.45 -0.31 -10.71
N GLY A 407 -7.65 0.24 -11.63
CA GLY A 407 -8.13 1.25 -12.56
C GLY A 407 -7.36 1.24 -13.87
N ARG A 408 -7.96 1.78 -14.91
CA ARG A 408 -7.41 1.82 -16.27
C ARG A 408 -7.75 3.15 -16.93
N GLU A 409 -6.76 3.77 -17.55
CA GLU A 409 -6.95 4.93 -18.41
C GLU A 409 -7.63 4.51 -19.73
N LEU A 410 -8.62 5.30 -20.14
CA LEU A 410 -9.49 5.08 -21.29
C LEU A 410 -9.17 6.13 -22.38
N GLY A 411 -7.90 6.19 -22.79
CA GLY A 411 -7.44 7.11 -23.82
C GLY A 411 -6.01 7.60 -23.57
N GLY A 412 -5.15 7.41 -24.55
CA GLY A 412 -3.74 7.81 -24.55
C GLY A 412 -3.02 7.10 -25.69
N GLU A 413 -2.28 7.84 -26.52
CA GLU A 413 -1.36 7.24 -27.49
C GLU A 413 -0.37 6.38 -26.69
N THR A 414 -0.32 5.07 -26.98
CA THR A 414 0.86 4.27 -26.70
C THR A 414 1.96 4.81 -27.60
N ASP A 415 2.79 5.72 -27.09
CA ASP A 415 4.05 6.07 -27.73
C ASP A 415 4.87 4.78 -27.88
N VAL A 416 5.13 4.41 -29.14
CA VAL A 416 5.91 3.24 -29.58
C VAL A 416 7.41 3.50 -29.44
#